data_AF-A0A9E5AH30-F1
#
_entry.id   AF-A0A9E5AH30-F1
#
_cell.length_a   1.000
_cell.length_b   1.000
_cell.length_c   1.000
_cell.angle_alpha   90.00
_cell.angle_beta   90.00
_cell.angle_gamma   90.00
#
_symmetry.space_group_name_H-M   'P 1'
#
loop_
_entity.id
_entity.type
_entity.pdbx_description
1 polymer ?
#
loop_
_entity_poly.entity_id
_entity_poly.type
_entity_poly.pdbx_seq_one_letter_code
_entity_poly.pdbx_strand_id
1 'polypeptide(L)'
;MRLISDRLLGAAIPLFFGCGKPASQPPTVTPAALAVQAPDLSVLSRTAGQHWPILERGRAIEDGRAVLHRHQCSRCHTVDGQASHGRPYDCVKCHTFLKDLPNHPAKYADIAAKHGKPIVVRYLKNIQNLLQVPDLTLLGARLRPDWIGRFVREPYDVRPNAHESMYRTTVTAEEAAILVKYFAAVADVADPTLPQWQPPALPAKPDANRLTEGKNLFTTRACATCHYFGNVDFGIKPPLPVAGKPTVNDLAPNLRFVRERMTSEVLVKWLLNPQSVQPNTTMPKLGLSQTEAEILRDYLYFADPLLAPAPSLPTSPPTTALHLLPAAVARPVGWAQVKERVLGKVCVHCHMNDHENDTGPGNGGGMGYKGVGLSFRTYERAVCGALSVRKVGAIPCLKSSPTKRSRQFWRPCCNGESKACATKRRPVVTLNGHRARWA
;
A
#
# COMPACT_ATOMS: atom_id res chain seq x y z
N MET A 1 23.53 3.21 -76.70
CA MET A 1 24.71 3.80 -77.34
C MET A 1 25.06 5.09 -76.61
N ARG A 2 26.21 5.10 -75.95
CA ARG A 2 27.14 6.22 -75.61
C ARG A 2 27.04 7.42 -76.61
N LEU A 3 27.17 8.73 -76.31
CA LEU A 3 28.07 9.53 -75.45
C LEU A 3 27.61 11.03 -75.31
N ILE A 4 27.94 11.64 -74.15
CA ILE A 4 28.58 12.97 -73.88
C ILE A 4 27.98 14.29 -74.45
N SER A 5 27.68 15.27 -73.58
CA SER A 5 28.51 16.49 -73.39
C SER A 5 27.98 17.50 -72.36
N ASP A 6 28.94 17.97 -71.55
CA ASP A 6 29.02 19.01 -70.52
C ASP A 6 28.40 20.39 -70.78
N ARG A 7 28.00 21.05 -69.68
CA ARG A 7 28.60 22.27 -69.04
C ARG A 7 27.56 22.84 -68.04
N LEU A 8 27.86 23.23 -66.79
CA LEU A 8 28.71 24.35 -66.41
C LEU A 8 29.04 24.36 -64.88
N LEU A 9 30.29 24.76 -64.61
CA LEU A 9 30.79 25.62 -63.52
C LEU A 9 30.78 25.12 -62.07
N GLY A 10 31.99 24.76 -61.62
CA GLY A 10 32.37 24.69 -60.21
C GLY A 10 32.87 26.02 -59.65
N ALA A 11 32.77 26.15 -58.34
CA ALA A 11 33.61 27.00 -57.51
C ALA A 11 34.06 26.16 -56.30
N ALA A 12 35.37 26.07 -56.12
CA ALA A 12 36.03 25.34 -55.05
C ALA A 12 35.99 26.13 -53.73
N ILE A 13 35.76 25.44 -52.60
CA ILE A 13 35.98 25.95 -51.24
C ILE A 13 36.75 24.87 -50.46
N PRO A 14 37.82 25.23 -49.72
CA PRO A 14 38.86 24.28 -49.31
C PRO A 14 38.48 23.43 -48.09
N LEU A 15 39.00 22.20 -48.09
CA LEU A 15 39.04 21.28 -46.96
C LEU A 15 40.08 21.76 -45.93
N PHE A 16 39.62 22.22 -44.76
CA PHE A 16 40.45 22.32 -43.57
C PHE A 16 40.23 21.10 -42.67
N PHE A 17 41.29 20.30 -42.52
CA PHE A 17 41.43 19.33 -41.44
C PHE A 17 41.59 20.07 -40.11
N GLY A 18 40.58 19.99 -39.24
CA GLY A 18 40.62 20.48 -37.86
C GLY A 18 40.30 19.35 -36.90
N CYS A 19 41.30 18.94 -36.10
CA CYS A 19 41.19 17.92 -35.07
C CYS A 19 40.12 18.27 -34.01
N GLY A 20 39.48 17.23 -33.47
CA GLY A 20 38.27 17.30 -32.67
C GLY A 20 38.32 18.23 -31.45
N LYS A 21 37.30 19.08 -31.33
CA LYS A 21 36.87 19.63 -30.04
C LYS A 21 36.13 18.54 -29.27
N PRO A 22 36.39 18.33 -27.97
CA PRO A 22 35.58 17.43 -27.16
C PRO A 22 34.14 17.95 -27.13
N ALA A 23 33.19 17.02 -27.16
CA ALA A 23 31.76 17.32 -27.07
C ALA A 23 31.50 18.25 -25.88
N SER A 24 30.78 19.35 -26.14
CA SER A 24 30.25 20.23 -25.09
C SER A 24 29.49 19.37 -24.08
N GLN A 25 29.88 19.46 -22.81
CA GLN A 25 29.17 18.81 -21.71
C GLN A 25 27.68 19.15 -21.79
N PRO A 26 26.76 18.18 -21.61
CA PRO A 26 25.36 18.51 -21.38
C PRO A 26 25.27 19.45 -20.17
N PRO A 27 24.34 20.41 -20.17
CA PRO A 27 24.24 21.38 -19.08
C PRO A 27 24.17 20.61 -17.76
N THR A 28 25.14 20.87 -16.89
CA THR A 28 25.15 20.42 -15.51
C THR A 28 23.92 21.03 -14.84
N VAL A 29 22.86 20.25 -14.77
CA VAL A 29 21.78 20.50 -13.82
C VAL A 29 22.39 20.21 -12.47
N THR A 30 22.93 21.24 -11.84
CA THR A 30 23.15 21.23 -10.40
C THR A 30 21.81 20.82 -9.80
N PRO A 31 21.73 19.75 -8.98
CA PRO A 31 20.55 19.55 -8.18
C PRO A 31 20.53 20.74 -7.23
N ALA A 32 19.74 21.76 -7.58
CA ALA A 32 19.21 22.65 -6.58
C ALA A 32 18.45 21.71 -5.66
N ALA A 33 19.11 21.30 -4.59
CA ALA A 33 18.47 20.72 -3.45
C ALA A 33 17.37 21.71 -3.10
N LEU A 34 16.13 21.36 -3.46
CA LEU A 34 14.97 21.77 -2.70
C LEU A 34 15.25 21.19 -1.31
N ALA A 35 16.02 21.94 -0.51
CA ALA A 35 16.02 21.80 0.91
C ALA A 35 14.57 22.08 1.29
N VAL A 36 13.79 21.00 1.37
CA VAL A 36 12.49 21.01 2.02
C VAL A 36 12.79 21.52 3.42
N GLN A 37 12.50 22.80 3.67
CA GLN A 37 12.52 23.32 5.03
C GLN A 37 11.70 22.36 5.88
N ALA A 38 12.28 21.93 7.01
CA ALA A 38 11.53 21.12 7.95
C ALA A 38 10.19 21.80 8.22
N PRO A 39 9.07 21.06 8.23
CA PRO A 39 7.77 21.63 8.49
C PRO A 39 7.82 22.48 9.77
N ASP A 40 7.19 23.66 9.76
CA ASP A 40 7.12 24.50 10.96
C ASP A 40 6.16 23.85 11.98
N LEU A 41 6.74 23.04 12.86
CA LEU A 41 6.03 22.33 13.93
C LEU A 41 5.85 23.21 15.19
N SER A 42 6.29 24.47 15.20
CA SER A 42 6.29 25.33 16.40
C SER A 42 4.89 25.49 17.03
N VAL A 43 3.85 25.52 16.21
CA VAL A 43 2.46 25.65 16.71
C VAL A 43 1.86 24.28 17.12
N LEU A 44 2.53 23.15 16.83
CA LEU A 44 2.22 21.83 17.41
C LEU A 44 2.89 21.65 18.78
N SER A 45 3.97 22.39 18.98
CA SER A 45 4.66 22.57 20.26
C SER A 45 3.91 23.51 21.23
N ARG A 46 2.59 23.72 21.08
CA ARG A 46 1.82 24.61 21.97
C ARG A 46 1.66 24.12 23.42
N THR A 47 2.24 22.98 23.77
CA THR A 47 2.83 22.78 25.10
C THR A 47 4.28 23.27 25.06
N ALA A 48 4.46 24.59 24.93
CA ALA A 48 5.76 25.21 25.00
C ALA A 48 6.28 24.97 26.42
N GLY A 49 7.21 24.01 26.58
CA GLY A 49 7.86 23.72 27.87
C GLY A 49 8.05 22.25 28.25
N GLN A 50 7.45 21.28 27.56
CA GLN A 50 7.79 19.86 27.78
C GLN A 50 8.65 19.34 26.63
N HIS A 51 9.93 19.68 26.66
CA HIS A 51 10.92 18.90 25.93
C HIS A 51 11.02 17.53 26.59
N TRP A 52 10.98 16.47 25.78
CA TRP A 52 11.21 15.13 26.29
C TRP A 52 12.60 15.05 26.95
N PRO A 53 12.72 14.52 28.18
CA PRO A 53 14.03 14.16 28.71
C PRO A 53 14.75 13.25 27.72
N ILE A 54 16.01 13.56 27.37
CA ILE A 54 16.75 12.91 26.27
C ILE A 54 16.69 11.37 26.37
N LEU A 55 16.89 10.82 27.57
CA LEU A 55 16.85 9.38 27.83
C LEU A 55 15.45 8.80 27.66
N GLU A 56 14.40 9.51 28.08
CA GLU A 56 13.02 9.07 27.90
C GLU A 56 12.59 9.10 26.43
N ARG A 57 12.98 10.15 25.70
CA ARG A 57 12.76 10.24 24.26
C ARG A 57 13.43 9.08 23.52
N GLY A 58 14.69 8.80 23.88
CA GLY A 58 15.47 7.70 23.31
C GLY A 58 14.79 6.35 23.51
N ARG A 59 14.37 6.05 24.75
CA ARG A 59 13.65 4.81 25.07
C ARG A 59 12.32 4.68 24.33
N ALA A 60 11.50 5.74 24.30
CA ALA A 60 10.23 5.73 23.57
C ALA A 60 10.44 5.44 22.06
N ILE A 61 11.50 6.00 21.48
CA ILE A 61 11.85 5.76 20.08
C ILE A 61 12.31 4.30 19.87
N GLU A 62 13.14 3.77 20.75
CA GLU A 62 13.63 2.38 20.70
C GLU A 62 12.51 1.35 20.86
N ASP A 63 11.68 1.49 21.89
CA ASP A 63 10.55 0.60 22.17
C ASP A 63 9.55 0.58 21.00
N GLY A 64 9.22 1.75 20.46
CA GLY A 64 8.35 1.85 19.29
C GLY A 64 8.94 1.21 18.05
N ARG A 65 10.26 1.33 17.83
CA ARG A 65 10.93 0.64 16.71
C ARG A 65 10.82 -0.86 16.83
N ALA A 66 10.98 -1.40 18.05
CA ALA A 66 10.83 -2.83 18.28
C ALA A 66 9.42 -3.33 17.93
N VAL A 67 8.37 -2.57 18.30
CA VAL A 67 6.98 -2.91 17.94
C VAL A 67 6.75 -2.81 16.43
N LEU A 68 7.16 -1.71 15.80
CA LEU A 68 7.06 -1.52 14.34
C LEU A 68 7.80 -2.61 13.54
N HIS A 69 8.97 -3.05 14.03
CA HIS A 69 9.74 -4.15 13.43
C HIS A 69 9.02 -5.49 13.58
N ARG A 70 8.50 -5.80 14.78
CA ARG A 70 7.71 -7.02 15.04
C ARG A 70 6.49 -7.14 14.14
N HIS A 71 5.78 -6.03 13.96
CA HIS A 71 4.61 -5.93 13.08
C HIS A 71 4.96 -5.63 11.63
N GLN A 72 6.26 -5.48 11.32
CA GLN A 72 6.82 -5.28 9.99
C GLN A 72 6.16 -4.12 9.21
N CYS A 73 5.83 -3.02 9.88
CA CYS A 73 5.13 -1.89 9.28
C CYS A 73 5.90 -1.28 8.08
N SER A 74 7.23 -1.33 8.12
CA SER A 74 8.12 -0.83 7.06
C SER A 74 8.20 -1.73 5.81
N ARG A 75 7.37 -2.78 5.72
CA ARG A 75 7.14 -3.53 4.48
C ARG A 75 6.18 -2.82 3.53
N CYS A 76 5.42 -1.85 4.04
CA CYS A 76 4.53 -1.02 3.25
C CYS A 76 4.88 0.45 3.44
N HIS A 77 5.00 0.88 4.70
CA HIS A 77 5.12 2.28 5.04
C HIS A 77 6.56 2.78 5.05
N THR A 78 6.73 4.04 4.67
CA THR A 78 7.88 4.84 5.14
C THR A 78 7.65 5.17 6.61
N VAL A 79 8.66 4.96 7.44
CA VAL A 79 8.60 5.22 8.89
C VAL A 79 9.92 5.84 9.36
N ASP A 80 9.83 6.86 10.20
CA ASP A 80 10.99 7.63 10.66
C ASP A 80 12.11 6.77 11.23
N GLY A 81 13.28 6.96 10.64
CA GLY A 81 14.53 6.31 11.02
C GLY A 81 14.52 4.78 10.94
N GLN A 82 13.49 4.15 10.36
CA GLN A 82 13.53 2.73 10.05
C GLN A 82 14.04 2.50 8.64
N ALA A 83 14.95 1.54 8.50
CA ALA A 83 15.35 1.07 7.18
C ALA A 83 14.13 0.45 6.48
N SER A 84 13.85 0.93 5.27
CA SER A 84 12.87 0.29 4.41
C SER A 84 13.35 -1.09 3.99
N HIS A 85 12.42 -2.01 3.76
CA HIS A 85 12.79 -3.33 3.25
C HIS A 85 13.31 -3.26 1.80
N GLY A 86 14.10 -4.27 1.43
CA GLY A 86 14.47 -4.50 0.03
C GLY A 86 13.22 -4.79 -0.81
N ARG A 87 13.26 -4.46 -2.10
CA ARG A 87 12.11 -4.59 -3.04
C ARG A 87 11.33 -5.92 -2.91
N PRO A 88 11.94 -7.11 -2.74
CA PRO A 88 11.19 -8.36 -2.59
C PRO A 88 10.28 -8.44 -1.36
N TYR A 89 10.54 -7.62 -0.34
CA TYR A 89 9.89 -7.62 0.97
C TYR A 89 9.10 -6.33 1.22
N ASP A 90 9.12 -5.41 0.27
CA ASP A 90 8.39 -4.15 0.31
C ASP A 90 7.30 -4.19 -0.76
N CYS A 91 6.04 -4.25 -0.33
CA CYS A 91 4.89 -4.42 -1.19
C CYS A 91 4.79 -3.28 -2.21
N VAL A 92 5.01 -2.04 -1.75
CA VAL A 92 4.87 -0.85 -2.59
C VAL A 92 5.99 -0.78 -3.61
N LYS A 93 7.25 -0.99 -3.18
CA LYS A 93 8.39 -0.99 -4.11
C LYS A 93 8.33 -2.09 -5.14
N CYS A 94 7.84 -3.28 -4.78
CA CYS A 94 7.66 -4.36 -5.74
C CYS A 94 6.58 -4.01 -6.77
N HIS A 95 5.43 -3.52 -6.31
CA HIS A 95 4.28 -3.23 -7.17
C HIS A 95 4.56 -2.04 -8.09
N THR A 96 5.16 -0.97 -7.58
CA THR A 96 5.60 0.19 -8.38
C THR A 96 6.67 -0.21 -9.39
N PHE A 97 7.66 -1.02 -8.99
CA PHE A 97 8.65 -1.56 -9.93
C PHE A 97 8.01 -2.37 -11.06
N LEU A 98 7.05 -3.23 -10.75
CA LEU A 98 6.36 -4.01 -11.77
C LEU A 98 5.55 -3.08 -12.69
N LYS A 99 4.86 -2.07 -12.15
CA LYS A 99 4.14 -1.08 -12.96
C LYS A 99 5.03 -0.26 -13.88
N ASP A 100 6.22 0.07 -13.42
CA ASP A 100 7.19 0.83 -14.20
C ASP A 100 7.99 -0.05 -15.18
N LEU A 101 8.00 -1.37 -14.99
CA LEU A 101 8.78 -2.31 -15.81
C LEU A 101 8.60 -2.13 -17.35
N PRO A 102 7.41 -1.84 -17.90
CA PRO A 102 7.25 -1.56 -19.33
C PRO A 102 8.09 -0.38 -19.85
N ASN A 103 8.45 0.57 -18.99
CA ASN A 103 9.32 1.70 -19.32
C ASN A 103 10.82 1.32 -19.34
N HIS A 104 11.16 0.07 -18.95
CA HIS A 104 12.53 -0.45 -18.88
C HIS A 104 12.71 -1.69 -19.78
N PRO A 105 12.78 -1.54 -21.11
CA PRO A 105 12.67 -2.66 -22.06
C PRO A 105 13.76 -3.73 -21.89
N ALA A 106 15.01 -3.36 -21.57
CA ALA A 106 16.09 -4.31 -21.33
C ALA A 106 15.81 -5.19 -20.09
N LYS A 107 15.31 -4.57 -19.02
CA LYS A 107 14.98 -5.26 -17.77
C LYS A 107 13.73 -6.12 -17.91
N TYR A 108 12.74 -5.64 -18.67
CA TYR A 108 11.58 -6.42 -19.05
C TYR A 108 12.00 -7.69 -19.81
N ALA A 109 12.88 -7.57 -20.80
CA ALA A 109 13.36 -8.70 -21.60
C ALA A 109 14.09 -9.75 -20.75
N ASP A 110 14.98 -9.32 -19.84
CA ASP A 110 15.68 -10.23 -18.91
C ASP A 110 14.71 -11.01 -18.01
N ILE A 111 13.75 -10.32 -17.40
CA ILE A 111 12.74 -10.95 -16.52
C ILE A 111 11.83 -11.88 -17.32
N ALA A 112 11.41 -11.47 -18.52
CA ALA A 112 10.58 -12.28 -19.39
C ALA A 112 11.31 -13.53 -19.90
N ALA A 113 12.62 -13.45 -20.15
CA ALA A 113 13.44 -14.61 -20.50
C ALA A 113 13.55 -15.61 -19.33
N LYS A 114 13.71 -15.10 -18.09
CA LYS A 114 13.84 -15.93 -16.87
C LYS A 114 12.53 -16.59 -16.45
N HIS A 115 11.41 -15.88 -16.57
CA HIS A 115 10.13 -16.29 -15.98
C HIS A 115 9.02 -16.58 -17.01
N GLY A 116 9.26 -16.29 -18.29
CA GLY A 116 8.28 -16.42 -19.36
C GLY A 116 7.41 -15.17 -19.54
N LYS A 117 7.35 -14.67 -20.78
CA LYS A 117 6.56 -13.50 -21.17
C LYS A 117 5.08 -13.56 -20.71
N PRO A 118 4.34 -14.69 -20.85
CA PRO A 118 2.95 -14.75 -20.41
C PRO A 118 2.77 -14.51 -18.90
N ILE A 119 3.74 -14.96 -18.08
CA ILE A 119 3.72 -14.74 -16.64
C ILE A 119 3.90 -13.26 -16.34
N VAL A 120 4.93 -12.62 -16.94
CA VAL A 120 5.19 -11.19 -16.73
C VAL A 120 3.99 -10.34 -17.14
N VAL A 121 3.42 -10.57 -18.33
CA VAL A 121 2.23 -9.85 -18.82
C VAL A 121 1.04 -10.00 -17.85
N ARG A 122 0.81 -11.21 -17.33
CA ARG A 122 -0.23 -11.45 -16.33
C ARG A 122 -0.01 -10.63 -15.06
N TYR A 123 1.22 -10.58 -14.54
CA TYR A 123 1.54 -9.80 -13.34
C TYR A 123 1.34 -8.29 -13.57
N LEU A 124 1.79 -7.76 -14.71
CA LEU A 124 1.58 -6.35 -15.09
C LEU A 124 0.11 -5.97 -15.14
N LYS A 125 -0.73 -6.87 -15.67
CA LYS A 125 -2.19 -6.70 -15.77
C LYS A 125 -2.88 -6.76 -14.41
N ASN A 126 -2.48 -7.69 -13.53
CA ASN A 126 -3.27 -8.03 -12.34
C ASN A 126 -2.84 -7.31 -11.06
N ILE A 127 -1.58 -6.90 -10.94
CA ILE A 127 -1.14 -6.10 -9.79
C ILE A 127 -1.62 -4.68 -10.02
N GLN A 128 -2.65 -4.23 -9.32
CA GLN A 128 -3.19 -2.87 -9.44
C GLN A 128 -3.21 -2.12 -8.09
N ASN A 129 -2.96 -2.83 -6.98
CA ASN A 129 -3.14 -2.34 -5.62
C ASN A 129 -1.79 -2.03 -4.96
N LEU A 130 -1.80 -1.39 -3.80
CA LEU A 130 -0.60 -1.07 -3.00
C LEU A 130 0.46 -0.29 -3.81
N LEU A 131 0.01 0.58 -4.71
CA LEU A 131 0.89 1.49 -5.45
C LEU A 131 1.25 2.73 -4.64
N GLN A 132 0.42 3.07 -3.65
CA GLN A 132 0.66 4.12 -2.68
C GLN A 132 0.11 3.70 -1.33
N VAL A 133 0.81 4.07 -0.26
CA VAL A 133 0.35 3.91 1.12
C VAL A 133 0.71 5.16 1.92
N PRO A 134 0.07 5.41 3.08
CA PRO A 134 0.43 6.55 3.92
C PRO A 134 1.90 6.53 4.34
N ASP A 135 2.56 7.68 4.22
CA ASP A 135 3.81 7.94 4.93
C ASP A 135 3.49 8.16 6.42
N LEU A 136 4.17 7.43 7.29
CA LEU A 136 4.02 7.52 8.75
C LEU A 136 5.06 8.47 9.38
N THR A 137 5.86 9.12 8.56
CA THR A 137 6.78 10.18 8.98
C THR A 137 6.02 11.29 9.72
N LEU A 138 6.49 11.65 10.91
CA LEU A 138 5.92 12.68 11.79
C LEU A 138 4.41 12.49 12.07
N LEU A 139 3.93 11.24 12.13
CA LEU A 139 2.51 10.95 12.33
C LEU A 139 1.92 11.63 13.58
N GLY A 140 2.70 11.68 14.67
CA GLY A 140 2.29 12.26 15.95
C GLY A 140 2.08 13.78 15.91
N ALA A 141 2.69 14.47 14.94
CA ALA A 141 2.46 15.90 14.70
C ALA A 141 1.12 16.17 13.99
N ARG A 142 0.56 15.17 13.31
CA ARG A 142 -0.57 15.34 12.40
C ARG A 142 -1.86 14.75 12.92
N LEU A 143 -1.78 13.61 13.61
CA LEU A 143 -2.95 12.83 14.03
C LEU A 143 -3.04 12.74 15.54
N ARG A 144 -4.28 12.62 16.03
CA ARG A 144 -4.58 12.53 17.45
C ARG A 144 -4.04 11.21 18.04
N PRO A 145 -3.39 11.23 19.22
CA PRO A 145 -2.89 10.04 19.91
C PRO A 145 -3.94 8.94 20.10
N ASP A 146 -5.14 9.31 20.54
CA ASP A 146 -6.25 8.37 20.77
C ASP A 146 -6.71 7.69 19.47
N TRP A 147 -6.70 8.41 18.35
CA TRP A 147 -7.04 7.84 17.06
C TRP A 147 -5.95 6.90 16.55
N ILE A 148 -4.68 7.28 16.68
CA ILE A 148 -3.55 6.41 16.28
C ILE A 148 -3.65 5.07 17.02
N GLY A 149 -3.82 5.11 18.34
CA GLY A 149 -3.90 3.90 19.16
C GLY A 149 -5.08 2.98 18.80
N ARG A 150 -6.25 3.55 18.51
CA ARG A 150 -7.41 2.79 18.01
C ARG A 150 -7.18 2.22 16.61
N PHE A 151 -6.72 3.06 15.68
CA PHE A 151 -6.60 2.70 14.26
C PHE A 151 -5.57 1.61 14.00
N VAL A 152 -4.42 1.61 14.70
CA VAL A 152 -3.40 0.57 14.50
C VAL A 152 -3.88 -0.81 14.96
N ARG A 153 -4.80 -0.88 15.91
CA ARG A 153 -5.43 -2.12 16.39
C ARG A 153 -6.60 -2.54 15.53
N GLU A 154 -7.44 -1.57 15.17
CA GLU A 154 -8.70 -1.77 14.46
C GLU A 154 -8.73 -0.86 13.23
N PRO A 155 -7.96 -1.18 12.18
CA PRO A 155 -7.97 -0.40 10.97
C PRO A 155 -9.31 -0.54 10.27
N TYR A 156 -9.88 0.58 9.88
CA TYR A 156 -11.11 0.69 9.10
C TYR A 156 -10.88 1.55 7.87
N ASP A 157 -11.85 1.55 6.96
CA ASP A 157 -11.73 2.35 5.75
C ASP A 157 -11.84 3.86 6.06
N VAL A 158 -10.81 4.59 5.66
CA VAL A 158 -10.68 6.03 5.80
C VAL A 158 -10.81 6.72 4.44
N ARG A 159 -10.62 5.99 3.34
CA ARG A 159 -10.55 6.49 1.96
C ARG A 159 -11.52 5.68 1.11
N PRO A 160 -12.77 6.14 0.95
CA PRO A 160 -13.82 5.38 0.27
C PRO A 160 -13.49 4.94 -1.16
N ASN A 161 -12.58 5.66 -1.83
CA ASN A 161 -12.15 5.38 -3.19
C ASN A 161 -10.90 4.48 -3.27
N ALA A 162 -10.21 4.23 -2.16
CA ALA A 162 -9.05 3.36 -2.15
C ALA A 162 -9.49 1.89 -2.24
N HIS A 163 -8.95 1.15 -3.21
CA HIS A 163 -9.22 -0.29 -3.34
C HIS A 163 -8.50 -1.13 -2.28
N GLU A 164 -7.45 -0.59 -1.69
CA GLU A 164 -6.72 -1.23 -0.59
C GLU A 164 -7.01 -0.55 0.76
N SER A 165 -7.13 -1.38 1.79
CA SER A 165 -7.18 -0.95 3.18
C SER A 165 -5.97 -1.47 3.95
N MET A 166 -5.66 -0.84 5.09
CA MET A 166 -4.68 -1.39 6.01
C MET A 166 -5.17 -2.75 6.51
N TYR A 167 -4.28 -3.74 6.49
CA TYR A 167 -4.62 -5.09 6.94
C TYR A 167 -4.91 -5.07 8.45
N ARG A 168 -5.79 -5.98 8.90
CA ARG A 168 -6.02 -6.19 10.34
C ARG A 168 -4.72 -6.58 11.01
N THR A 169 -4.41 -6.00 12.16
CA THR A 169 -3.15 -6.27 12.85
C THR A 169 -3.39 -7.18 14.07
N THR A 170 -2.31 -7.60 14.71
CA THR A 170 -2.32 -8.26 16.03
C THR A 170 -1.77 -7.34 17.12
N VAL A 171 -1.69 -6.04 16.85
CA VAL A 171 -1.18 -5.04 17.79
C VAL A 171 -2.06 -5.05 19.04
N THR A 172 -1.44 -5.23 20.19
CA THR A 172 -2.12 -5.23 21.50
C THR A 172 -2.41 -3.82 22.01
N ALA A 173 -3.14 -3.68 23.13
CA ALA A 173 -3.36 -2.37 23.76
C ALA A 173 -2.04 -1.74 24.21
N GLU A 174 -1.18 -2.55 24.79
CA GLU A 174 0.12 -2.19 25.34
C GLU A 174 1.06 -1.74 24.22
N GLU A 175 1.12 -2.51 23.13
CA GLU A 175 1.89 -2.15 21.94
C GLU A 175 1.34 -0.88 21.26
N ALA A 176 0.02 -0.70 21.22
CA ALA A 176 -0.58 0.52 20.68
C ALA A 176 -0.18 1.75 21.50
N ALA A 177 -0.15 1.65 22.83
CA ALA A 177 0.33 2.73 23.70
C ALA A 177 1.81 3.06 23.44
N ILE A 178 2.66 2.03 23.26
CA ILE A 178 4.07 2.20 22.88
C ILE A 178 4.19 2.91 21.52
N LEU A 179 3.40 2.52 20.52
CA LEU A 179 3.41 3.17 19.20
C LEU A 179 2.95 4.63 19.26
N VAL A 180 1.91 4.91 20.04
CA VAL A 180 1.42 6.27 20.26
C VAL A 180 2.51 7.14 20.92
N LYS A 181 3.16 6.62 21.96
CA LYS A 181 4.28 7.28 22.64
C LYS A 181 5.47 7.51 21.69
N TYR A 182 5.79 6.52 20.86
CA TYR A 182 6.80 6.60 19.82
C TYR A 182 6.53 7.74 18.83
N PHE A 183 5.32 7.80 18.25
CA PHE A 183 4.98 8.84 17.28
C PHE A 183 4.98 10.24 17.90
N ALA A 184 4.59 10.36 19.18
CA ALA A 184 4.70 11.61 19.92
C ALA A 184 6.17 12.03 20.13
N ALA A 185 7.03 11.10 20.56
CA ALA A 185 8.45 11.35 20.77
C ALA A 185 9.17 11.75 19.47
N VAL A 186 8.92 11.02 18.38
CA VAL A 186 9.51 11.33 17.06
C VAL A 186 9.09 12.72 16.57
N ALA A 187 7.81 13.06 16.73
CA ALA A 187 7.27 14.36 16.35
C ALA A 187 7.59 15.49 17.34
N ASP A 188 8.23 15.17 18.47
CA ASP A 188 8.53 16.09 19.57
C ASP A 188 7.31 16.87 20.07
N VAL A 189 6.19 16.16 20.22
CA VAL A 189 4.95 16.67 20.83
C VAL A 189 4.77 16.07 22.23
N ALA A 190 3.86 16.65 23.03
CA ALA A 190 3.60 16.19 24.41
C ALA A 190 3.37 14.67 24.50
N ASP A 191 3.96 14.04 25.51
CA ASP A 191 3.78 12.61 25.78
C ASP A 191 2.32 12.33 26.21
N PRO A 192 1.53 11.61 25.38
CA PRO A 192 0.13 11.34 25.68
C PRO A 192 -0.07 10.26 26.75
N THR A 193 1.02 9.66 27.24
CA THR A 193 0.98 8.62 28.29
C THR A 193 1.16 9.18 29.70
N LEU A 194 1.46 10.48 29.83
CA LEU A 194 1.64 11.11 31.13
C LEU A 194 0.29 11.32 31.83
N PRO A 195 0.20 11.13 33.17
CA PRO A 195 -1.05 11.27 33.91
C PRO A 195 -1.74 12.64 33.76
N GLN A 196 -0.95 13.71 33.59
CA GLN A 196 -1.44 15.07 33.41
C GLN A 196 -1.83 15.39 31.96
N TRP A 197 -1.56 14.50 31.01
CA TRP A 197 -1.91 14.76 29.62
C TRP A 197 -3.43 14.80 29.46
N GLN A 198 -3.90 15.80 28.73
CA GLN A 198 -5.30 15.95 28.40
C GLN A 198 -5.43 16.05 26.87
N PRO A 199 -6.46 15.42 26.28
CA PRO A 199 -6.74 15.62 24.86
C PRO A 199 -7.01 17.11 24.61
N PRO A 200 -6.59 17.66 23.46
CA PRO A 200 -6.86 19.05 23.12
C PRO A 200 -8.35 19.37 23.21
N ALA A 201 -8.66 20.46 23.90
CA ALA A 201 -10.03 20.93 24.07
C ALA A 201 -10.66 21.20 22.70
N LEU A 202 -11.96 20.94 22.61
CA LEU A 202 -12.70 21.29 21.40
C LEU A 202 -12.91 22.80 21.37
N PRO A 203 -12.89 23.41 20.18
CA PRO A 203 -13.29 24.81 20.03
C PRO A 203 -14.75 25.01 20.44
N ALA A 204 -15.13 26.26 20.69
CA ALA A 204 -16.53 26.60 20.95
C ALA A 204 -17.40 26.18 19.76
N LYS A 205 -18.58 25.63 20.04
CA LYS A 205 -19.51 25.22 18.98
C LYS A 205 -19.99 26.48 18.23
N PRO A 206 -19.86 26.54 16.90
CA PRO A 206 -20.32 27.66 16.09
C PRO A 206 -21.85 27.69 16.01
N ASP A 207 -22.40 28.85 15.63
CA ASP A 207 -23.81 28.98 15.27
C ASP A 207 -24.13 28.33 13.90
N ALA A 208 -25.41 28.24 13.57
CA ALA A 208 -25.89 27.63 12.33
C ALA A 208 -25.50 28.41 11.07
N ASN A 209 -25.34 29.74 11.16
CA ASN A 209 -24.96 30.57 10.02
C ASN A 209 -23.52 30.26 9.60
N ARG A 210 -22.62 30.17 10.57
CA ARG A 210 -21.21 29.80 10.35
C ARG A 210 -21.05 28.39 9.79
N LEU A 211 -21.88 27.43 10.23
CA LEU A 211 -21.90 26.09 9.64
C LEU A 211 -22.40 26.09 8.19
N THR A 212 -23.39 26.92 7.88
CA THR A 212 -23.90 27.09 6.51
C THR A 212 -22.84 27.72 5.61
N GLU A 213 -22.14 28.75 6.10
CA GLU A 213 -21.01 29.36 5.40
C GLU A 213 -19.90 28.34 5.13
N GLY A 214 -19.52 27.52 6.12
CA GLY A 214 -18.51 26.48 5.92
C GLY A 214 -18.93 25.40 4.93
N LYS A 215 -20.21 25.04 4.87
CA LYS A 215 -20.74 24.17 3.80
C LYS A 215 -20.57 24.81 2.41
N ASN A 216 -20.83 26.11 2.28
CA ASN A 216 -20.64 26.84 1.03
C ASN A 216 -19.15 26.95 0.66
N LEU A 217 -18.27 27.18 1.62
CA LEU A 217 -16.82 27.15 1.40
C LEU A 217 -16.35 25.76 0.96
N PHE A 218 -16.93 24.69 1.52
CA PHE A 218 -16.56 23.32 1.15
C PHE A 218 -16.79 23.02 -0.34
N THR A 219 -17.84 23.57 -0.94
CA THR A 219 -18.12 23.42 -2.37
C THR A 219 -17.36 24.42 -3.22
N THR A 220 -17.38 25.70 -2.85
CA THR A 220 -16.75 26.79 -3.64
C THR A 220 -15.22 26.72 -3.65
N ARG A 221 -14.60 26.15 -2.62
CA ARG A 221 -13.16 25.87 -2.55
C ARG A 221 -12.78 24.48 -3.08
N ALA A 222 -13.70 23.82 -3.80
CA ALA A 222 -13.52 22.54 -4.50
C ALA A 222 -13.12 21.36 -3.60
N CYS A 223 -13.38 21.41 -2.29
CA CYS A 223 -13.08 20.32 -1.36
C CYS A 223 -13.81 19.04 -1.77
N ALA A 224 -15.09 19.19 -2.17
CA ALA A 224 -15.96 18.10 -2.63
C ALA A 224 -15.56 17.47 -3.98
N THR A 225 -14.58 18.03 -4.70
CA THR A 225 -14.04 17.40 -5.93
C THR A 225 -13.20 16.16 -5.62
N CYS A 226 -12.58 16.12 -4.43
CA CYS A 226 -11.75 15.01 -4.00
C CYS A 226 -12.31 14.32 -2.76
N HIS A 227 -12.83 15.08 -1.79
CA HIS A 227 -13.21 14.57 -0.48
C HIS A 227 -14.71 14.29 -0.35
N TYR A 228 -15.03 13.16 0.29
CA TYR A 228 -16.36 12.90 0.84
C TYR A 228 -16.54 13.62 2.18
N PHE A 229 -17.80 13.97 2.48
CA PHE A 229 -18.24 14.31 3.84
C PHE A 229 -19.44 13.43 4.19
N GLY A 230 -19.15 12.24 4.70
CA GLY A 230 -20.15 11.17 4.85
C GLY A 230 -20.49 10.60 3.48
N ASN A 231 -21.78 10.52 3.16
CA ASN A 231 -22.30 10.18 1.84
C ASN A 231 -23.15 11.33 1.25
N VAL A 232 -22.86 12.58 1.66
CA VAL A 232 -23.53 13.76 1.12
C VAL A 232 -23.23 13.90 -0.37
N ASP A 233 -24.28 14.04 -1.16
CA ASP A 233 -24.16 14.40 -2.58
C ASP A 233 -24.05 15.92 -2.70
N PHE A 234 -22.87 16.38 -3.12
CA PHE A 234 -22.61 17.80 -3.41
C PHE A 234 -22.86 18.15 -4.90
N GLY A 235 -23.41 17.23 -5.69
CA GLY A 235 -23.60 17.39 -7.14
C GLY A 235 -22.29 17.33 -7.93
N ILE A 236 -21.17 16.97 -7.30
CA ILE A 236 -19.84 16.91 -7.89
C ILE A 236 -19.48 15.45 -8.13
N LYS A 237 -19.30 15.08 -9.39
CA LYS A 237 -18.89 13.74 -9.78
C LYS A 237 -17.36 13.70 -9.90
N PRO A 238 -16.65 12.94 -9.04
CA PRO A 238 -15.22 12.76 -9.22
C PRO A 238 -14.97 12.10 -10.59
N PRO A 239 -13.87 12.45 -11.28
CA PRO A 239 -13.46 11.74 -12.48
C PRO A 239 -13.41 10.22 -12.24
N LEU A 240 -13.86 9.45 -13.23
CA LEU A 240 -13.85 7.99 -13.14
C LEU A 240 -12.43 7.47 -12.88
N PRO A 241 -12.24 6.48 -11.99
CA PRO A 241 -10.93 5.88 -11.77
C PRO A 241 -10.38 5.32 -13.08
N VAL A 242 -9.11 5.62 -13.39
CA VAL A 242 -8.40 5.00 -14.51
C VAL A 242 -7.56 3.84 -13.96
N ALA A 243 -7.82 2.62 -14.46
CA ALA A 243 -7.15 1.42 -13.98
C ALA A 243 -5.61 1.56 -14.00
N GLY A 244 -4.98 1.39 -12.84
CA GLY A 244 -3.53 1.38 -12.69
C GLY A 244 -2.86 2.75 -12.53
N LYS A 245 -3.63 3.83 -12.39
CA LYS A 245 -3.14 5.14 -11.95
C LYS A 245 -4.01 5.64 -10.81
N PRO A 246 -3.61 5.48 -9.53
CA PRO A 246 -4.35 6.05 -8.43
C PRO A 246 -4.47 7.56 -8.67
N THR A 247 -5.71 8.05 -8.67
CA THR A 247 -6.01 9.46 -8.78
C THR A 247 -5.85 10.12 -7.41
N VAL A 248 -5.74 11.44 -7.38
CA VAL A 248 -5.70 12.20 -6.13
C VAL A 248 -6.95 11.91 -5.27
N ASN A 249 -8.06 11.58 -5.92
CA ASN A 249 -9.35 11.27 -5.30
C ASN A 249 -9.36 9.90 -4.61
N ASP A 250 -8.54 8.95 -5.06
CA ASP A 250 -8.43 7.63 -4.44
C ASP A 250 -7.79 7.71 -3.06
N LEU A 251 -6.98 8.74 -2.84
CA LEU A 251 -6.22 8.97 -1.62
C LEU A 251 -6.91 9.93 -0.65
N ALA A 252 -7.96 10.61 -1.10
CA ALA A 252 -8.69 11.60 -0.33
C ALA A 252 -9.52 10.92 0.77
N PRO A 253 -9.28 11.22 2.06
CA PRO A 253 -10.07 10.65 3.13
C PRO A 253 -11.50 11.20 3.15
N ASN A 254 -12.43 10.40 3.68
CA ASN A 254 -13.73 10.91 4.11
C ASN A 254 -13.54 11.83 5.32
N LEU A 255 -14.05 13.05 5.23
CA LEU A 255 -13.84 14.10 6.22
C LEU A 255 -14.90 14.13 7.33
N ARG A 256 -15.96 13.28 7.28
CA ARG A 256 -17.00 13.21 8.33
C ARG A 256 -16.41 12.98 9.73
N PHE A 257 -15.32 12.22 9.80
CA PHE A 257 -14.68 11.84 11.07
C PHE A 257 -13.35 12.57 11.30
N VAL A 258 -13.12 13.71 10.65
CA VAL A 258 -11.83 14.42 10.77
C VAL A 258 -11.59 14.93 12.21
N ARG A 259 -12.65 15.28 12.94
CA ARG A 259 -12.57 15.67 14.36
C ARG A 259 -11.97 14.59 15.26
N GLU A 260 -12.22 13.32 14.94
CA GLU A 260 -11.60 12.21 15.66
C GLU A 260 -10.14 12.00 15.28
N ARG A 261 -9.71 12.47 14.11
CA ARG A 261 -8.40 12.15 13.52
C ARG A 261 -7.35 13.22 13.74
N MET A 262 -7.73 14.49 13.63
CA MET A 262 -6.83 15.64 13.68
C MET A 262 -7.32 16.59 14.75
N THR A 263 -6.42 17.32 15.42
CA THR A 263 -6.82 18.41 16.33
C THR A 263 -7.25 19.63 15.53
N SER A 264 -7.95 20.56 16.17
CA SER A 264 -8.50 21.73 15.52
C SER A 264 -7.38 22.60 14.93
N GLU A 265 -6.32 22.79 15.71
CA GLU A 265 -5.16 23.59 15.37
C GLU A 265 -4.39 22.98 14.19
N VAL A 266 -4.22 21.65 14.19
CA VAL A 266 -3.56 20.95 13.08
C VAL A 266 -4.42 21.04 11.82
N LEU A 267 -5.74 20.89 11.94
CA LEU A 267 -6.66 20.94 10.80
C LEU A 267 -6.62 22.32 10.12
N VAL A 268 -6.64 23.41 10.88
CA VAL A 268 -6.53 24.77 10.30
C VAL A 268 -5.21 24.95 9.55
N LYS A 269 -4.08 24.54 10.13
CA LYS A 269 -2.79 24.60 9.43
C LYS A 269 -2.76 23.75 8.17
N TRP A 270 -3.33 22.55 8.24
CA TRP A 270 -3.45 21.65 7.10
C TRP A 270 -4.26 22.29 5.98
N LEU A 271 -5.37 22.95 6.29
CA LEU A 271 -6.19 23.67 5.30
C LEU A 271 -5.45 24.84 4.65
N LEU A 272 -4.64 25.58 5.42
CA LEU A 272 -3.86 26.72 4.93
C LEU A 272 -2.67 26.30 4.05
N ASN A 273 -1.95 25.27 4.47
CA ASN A 273 -0.76 24.76 3.78
C ASN A 273 -0.51 23.28 4.14
N PRO A 274 -1.12 22.34 3.40
CA PRO A 274 -0.93 20.90 3.66
C PRO A 274 0.55 20.48 3.64
N GLN A 275 1.35 21.07 2.75
CA GLN A 275 2.75 20.75 2.51
C GLN A 275 3.66 21.15 3.68
N SER A 276 3.27 22.16 4.47
CA SER A 276 4.01 22.52 5.68
C SER A 276 3.70 21.62 6.87
N VAL A 277 2.70 20.73 6.76
CA VAL A 277 2.40 19.72 7.79
C VAL A 277 2.92 18.35 7.36
N GLN A 278 2.69 17.97 6.11
CA GLN A 278 3.23 16.75 5.51
C GLN A 278 3.89 17.08 4.17
N PRO A 279 5.24 17.05 4.10
CA PRO A 279 5.95 17.16 2.84
C PRO A 279 5.45 16.14 1.82
N ASN A 280 5.37 16.54 0.56
CA ASN A 280 4.94 15.70 -0.57
C ASN A 280 3.49 15.17 -0.49
N THR A 281 2.64 15.74 0.36
CA THR A 281 1.20 15.48 0.31
C THR A 281 0.63 15.92 -1.04
N THR A 282 -0.32 15.14 -1.56
CA THR A 282 -0.98 15.42 -2.85
C THR A 282 -2.08 16.48 -2.74
N MET A 283 -2.50 16.84 -1.53
CA MET A 283 -3.50 17.90 -1.32
C MET A 283 -2.86 19.26 -1.64
N PRO A 284 -3.40 20.04 -2.59
CA PRO A 284 -2.81 21.31 -3.00
C PRO A 284 -3.05 22.42 -1.96
N LYS A 285 -2.23 23.47 -2.02
CA LYS A 285 -2.51 24.72 -1.31
C LYS A 285 -3.67 25.46 -1.99
N LEU A 286 -4.81 25.57 -1.32
CA LEU A 286 -6.05 26.13 -1.88
C LEU A 286 -6.13 27.67 -1.80
N GLY A 287 -5.13 28.34 -1.21
CA GLY A 287 -5.12 29.79 -1.06
C GLY A 287 -6.20 30.33 -0.13
N LEU A 288 -6.58 29.55 0.89
CA LEU A 288 -7.54 29.95 1.91
C LEU A 288 -6.95 31.06 2.80
N SER A 289 -7.80 32.01 3.20
CA SER A 289 -7.50 32.90 4.32
C SER A 289 -7.60 32.16 5.67
N GLN A 290 -7.03 32.75 6.73
CA GLN A 290 -7.15 32.23 8.10
C GLN A 290 -8.62 32.03 8.50
N THR A 291 -9.45 33.04 8.25
CA THR A 291 -10.88 33.01 8.58
C THR A 291 -11.62 31.88 7.86
N GLU A 292 -11.37 31.68 6.56
CA GLU A 292 -11.99 30.61 5.80
C GLU A 292 -11.56 29.22 6.30
N ALA A 293 -10.28 29.05 6.64
CA ALA A 293 -9.78 27.80 7.20
C ALA A 293 -10.44 27.48 8.55
N GLU A 294 -10.70 28.48 9.39
CA GLU A 294 -11.41 28.31 10.66
C GLU A 294 -12.89 27.99 10.48
N ILE A 295 -13.58 28.65 9.52
CA ILE A 295 -14.97 28.35 9.18
C ILE A 295 -15.10 26.92 8.63
N LEU A 296 -14.18 26.51 7.74
CA LEU A 296 -14.12 25.15 7.23
C LEU A 296 -13.85 24.14 8.35
N ARG A 297 -12.90 24.44 9.26
CA ARG A 297 -12.66 23.61 10.45
C ARG A 297 -13.93 23.46 11.27
N ASP A 298 -14.66 24.55 11.51
CA ASP A 298 -15.91 24.55 12.28
C ASP A 298 -16.99 23.70 11.63
N TYR A 299 -17.17 23.83 10.32
CA TYR A 299 -18.05 22.95 9.54
C TYR A 299 -17.65 21.48 9.68
N LEU A 300 -16.39 21.15 9.45
CA LEU A 300 -15.89 19.77 9.51
C LEU A 300 -15.94 19.15 10.92
N TYR A 301 -15.94 19.98 11.98
CA TYR A 301 -15.96 19.52 13.37
C TYR A 301 -17.35 19.34 13.96
N PHE A 302 -18.29 20.18 13.54
CA PHE A 302 -19.59 20.33 14.22
C PHE A 302 -20.78 20.12 13.31
N ALA A 303 -20.62 20.12 11.99
CA ALA A 303 -21.72 19.75 11.12
C ALA A 303 -22.04 18.28 11.32
N ASP A 304 -23.32 17.99 11.55
CA ASP A 304 -23.87 16.65 11.38
C ASP A 304 -24.52 16.60 10.00
N PRO A 305 -23.81 16.09 8.97
CA PRO A 305 -24.37 16.07 7.64
C PRO A 305 -25.56 15.12 7.61
N LEU A 306 -26.67 15.58 7.03
CA LEU A 306 -27.79 14.71 6.70
C LEU A 306 -27.31 13.68 5.67
N LEU A 307 -27.14 12.45 6.14
CA LEU A 307 -26.69 11.34 5.31
C LEU A 307 -27.83 10.88 4.41
N ALA A 308 -27.50 10.55 3.16
CA ALA A 308 -28.43 9.81 2.34
C ALA A 308 -28.71 8.45 3.01
N PRO A 309 -29.92 7.87 2.87
CA PRO A 309 -30.19 6.53 3.35
C PRO A 309 -29.13 5.57 2.84
N ALA A 310 -28.68 4.66 3.70
CA ALA A 310 -27.89 3.54 3.22
C ALA A 310 -28.68 2.84 2.10
N PRO A 311 -28.03 2.44 1.00
CA PRO A 311 -28.69 1.60 0.00
C PRO A 311 -29.34 0.44 0.72
N SER A 312 -30.61 0.16 0.42
CA SER A 312 -31.26 -1.02 0.96
C SER A 312 -30.40 -2.24 0.60
N LEU A 313 -30.12 -3.08 1.60
CA LEU A 313 -29.54 -4.39 1.30
C LEU A 313 -30.46 -5.05 0.28
N PRO A 314 -29.91 -5.60 -0.82
CA PRO A 314 -30.75 -6.18 -1.86
C PRO A 314 -31.61 -7.27 -1.21
N THR A 315 -32.93 -7.07 -1.25
CA THR A 315 -33.93 -7.98 -0.66
C THR A 315 -34.08 -9.27 -1.47
N SER A 316 -33.55 -9.26 -2.68
CA SER A 316 -33.38 -10.42 -3.54
C SER A 316 -31.89 -10.72 -3.68
N PRO A 317 -31.47 -12.00 -3.83
CA PRO A 317 -30.09 -12.31 -4.16
C PRO A 317 -29.65 -11.50 -5.38
N PRO A 318 -28.40 -10.99 -5.40
CA PRO A 318 -27.95 -10.07 -6.43
C PRO A 318 -28.13 -10.69 -7.81
N THR A 319 -28.91 -10.06 -8.68
CA THR A 319 -29.14 -10.50 -10.07
C THR A 319 -27.98 -10.16 -11.01
N THR A 320 -27.04 -9.34 -10.55
CA THR A 320 -25.80 -9.02 -11.28
C THR A 320 -24.73 -10.07 -11.01
N ALA A 321 -24.17 -10.65 -12.09
CA ALA A 321 -23.18 -11.73 -12.05
C ALA A 321 -21.90 -11.44 -11.22
N LEU A 322 -21.66 -10.19 -10.82
CA LEU A 322 -20.51 -9.77 -10.01
C LEU A 322 -20.59 -10.21 -8.54
N HIS A 323 -21.78 -10.54 -8.03
CA HIS A 323 -22.00 -10.87 -6.61
C HIS A 323 -22.61 -12.25 -6.37
N LEU A 324 -23.06 -12.93 -7.43
CA LEU A 324 -23.28 -14.37 -7.35
C LEU A 324 -21.91 -15.04 -7.33
N LEU A 325 -21.59 -15.75 -6.24
CA LEU A 325 -20.54 -16.75 -6.32
C LEU A 325 -20.92 -17.64 -7.52
N PRO A 326 -20.03 -17.80 -8.52
CA PRO A 326 -20.35 -18.63 -9.66
C PRO A 326 -20.76 -20.01 -9.16
N ALA A 327 -21.80 -20.58 -9.78
CA ALA A 327 -22.29 -21.90 -9.41
C ALA A 327 -21.11 -22.87 -9.28
N ALA A 328 -21.06 -23.60 -8.16
CA ALA A 328 -20.04 -24.60 -7.97
C ALA A 328 -20.05 -25.54 -9.18
N VAL A 329 -18.88 -25.72 -9.80
CA VAL A 329 -18.80 -26.59 -10.96
C VAL A 329 -19.14 -28.02 -10.52
N ALA A 330 -20.11 -28.64 -11.20
CA ALA A 330 -20.58 -29.98 -10.87
C ALA A 330 -19.55 -31.09 -11.17
N ARG A 331 -18.51 -30.75 -11.94
CA ARG A 331 -17.40 -31.64 -12.26
C ARG A 331 -16.25 -31.51 -11.25
N PRO A 332 -15.41 -32.56 -11.09
CA PRO A 332 -14.17 -32.45 -10.35
C PRO A 332 -13.28 -31.29 -10.82
N VAL A 333 -12.61 -30.64 -9.87
CA VAL A 333 -11.67 -29.54 -10.12
C VAL A 333 -10.29 -29.96 -9.67
N GLY A 334 -9.37 -30.09 -10.63
CA GLY A 334 -7.98 -30.42 -10.35
C GLY A 334 -7.19 -29.26 -9.75
N TRP A 335 -6.11 -29.58 -9.03
CA TRP A 335 -5.21 -28.60 -8.41
C TRP A 335 -4.68 -27.55 -9.41
N ALA A 336 -4.30 -27.97 -10.63
CA ALA A 336 -3.77 -27.06 -11.64
C ALA A 336 -4.77 -25.92 -11.94
N GLN A 337 -6.05 -26.25 -12.05
CA GLN A 337 -7.11 -25.29 -12.29
C GLN A 337 -7.31 -24.36 -11.09
N VAL A 338 -7.32 -24.88 -9.85
CA VAL A 338 -7.43 -24.07 -8.63
C VAL A 338 -6.24 -23.12 -8.48
N LYS A 339 -5.03 -23.63 -8.71
CA LYS A 339 -3.79 -22.85 -8.66
C LYS A 339 -3.80 -21.72 -9.68
N GLU A 340 -4.19 -22.00 -10.92
CA GLU A 340 -4.22 -20.99 -11.98
C GLU A 340 -5.32 -19.95 -11.76
N ARG A 341 -6.52 -20.38 -11.38
CA ARG A 341 -7.70 -19.51 -11.35
C ARG A 341 -7.88 -18.76 -10.04
N VAL A 342 -7.39 -19.30 -8.92
CA VAL A 342 -7.62 -18.77 -7.56
C VAL A 342 -6.32 -18.49 -6.83
N LEU A 343 -5.58 -19.53 -6.43
CA LEU A 343 -4.48 -19.40 -5.46
C LEU A 343 -3.31 -18.59 -6.03
N GLY A 344 -3.06 -18.70 -7.33
CA GLY A 344 -2.03 -17.94 -8.05
C GLY A 344 -2.38 -16.48 -8.34
N LYS A 345 -3.57 -16.00 -7.91
CA LYS A 345 -4.02 -14.62 -8.11
C LYS A 345 -4.18 -13.84 -6.81
N VAL A 346 -4.65 -14.46 -5.73
CA VAL A 346 -5.08 -13.75 -4.51
C VAL A 346 -4.28 -14.13 -3.26
N CYS A 347 -3.72 -15.34 -3.21
CA CYS A 347 -3.20 -15.91 -1.95
C CYS A 347 -1.67 -15.98 -1.88
N VAL A 348 -0.97 -15.63 -2.96
CA VAL A 348 0.44 -15.98 -3.12
C VAL A 348 1.29 -15.33 -2.03
N HIS A 349 1.20 -14.02 -1.78
CA HIS A 349 2.10 -13.33 -0.85
C HIS A 349 1.90 -13.68 0.62
N CYS A 350 0.66 -14.01 1.03
CA CYS A 350 0.42 -14.38 2.43
C CYS A 350 0.74 -15.85 2.73
N HIS A 351 0.78 -16.71 1.71
CA HIS A 351 0.88 -18.17 1.85
C HIS A 351 1.95 -18.76 0.91
N MET A 352 3.10 -18.10 0.79
CA MET A 352 4.23 -18.63 0.01
C MET A 352 4.83 -19.87 0.69
N ASN A 353 5.76 -20.58 0.04
CA ASN A 353 6.42 -21.75 0.61
C ASN A 353 7.86 -21.43 1.03
N ASP A 354 8.48 -22.31 1.80
CA ASP A 354 9.82 -22.15 2.39
C ASP A 354 10.96 -22.03 1.37
N HIS A 355 10.65 -22.15 0.08
CA HIS A 355 11.61 -22.00 -1.01
C HIS A 355 11.62 -20.58 -1.59
N GLU A 356 10.74 -19.72 -1.10
CA GLU A 356 10.67 -18.32 -1.48
C GLU A 356 11.38 -17.47 -0.46
N ASN A 357 11.91 -16.33 -0.92
CA ASN A 357 12.59 -15.37 -0.07
C ASN A 357 11.69 -14.83 1.04
N ASP A 358 10.37 -14.79 0.79
CA ASP A 358 9.35 -14.41 1.77
C ASP A 358 8.26 -15.49 1.80
N THR A 359 8.05 -16.10 2.97
CA THR A 359 7.04 -17.14 3.17
C THR A 359 5.64 -16.57 3.46
N GLY A 360 5.55 -15.31 3.86
CA GLY A 360 4.30 -14.66 4.26
C GLY A 360 3.75 -15.09 5.63
N PRO A 361 2.85 -14.27 6.23
CA PRO A 361 2.28 -14.47 7.55
C PRO A 361 1.51 -15.78 7.72
N GLY A 362 0.88 -16.29 6.66
CA GLY A 362 0.09 -17.52 6.69
C GLY A 362 0.93 -18.80 6.70
N ASN A 363 2.15 -18.78 6.17
CA ASN A 363 3.05 -19.94 6.23
C ASN A 363 4.04 -19.81 7.39
N GLY A 364 5.03 -18.94 7.26
CA GLY A 364 6.15 -18.79 8.21
C GLY A 364 5.89 -17.80 9.35
N GLY A 365 4.79 -17.06 9.30
CA GLY A 365 4.53 -15.96 10.23
C GLY A 365 5.13 -14.65 9.75
N GLY A 366 4.80 -13.55 10.43
CA GLY A 366 5.14 -12.20 10.02
C GLY A 366 3.99 -11.23 10.24
N MET A 367 4.27 -9.92 10.18
CA MET A 367 3.31 -8.86 10.45
C MET A 367 2.57 -9.04 11.80
N GLY A 368 3.27 -9.56 12.82
CA GLY A 368 2.73 -9.90 14.14
C GLY A 368 1.98 -11.23 14.23
N TYR A 369 1.67 -11.87 13.09
CA TYR A 369 0.99 -13.16 13.06
C TYR A 369 1.94 -14.34 13.28
N LYS A 370 1.45 -15.33 14.04
CA LYS A 370 2.09 -16.65 14.11
C LYS A 370 1.90 -17.37 12.77
N GLY A 371 2.95 -18.01 12.28
CA GLY A 371 2.87 -18.88 11.12
C GLY A 371 1.95 -20.07 11.39
N VAL A 372 1.02 -20.34 10.47
CA VAL A 372 0.09 -21.47 10.58
C VAL A 372 0.41 -22.57 9.56
N GLY A 373 1.57 -22.49 8.89
CA GLY A 373 2.05 -23.51 7.95
C GLY A 373 1.22 -23.63 6.66
N LEU A 374 0.28 -22.71 6.41
CA LEU A 374 -0.56 -22.71 5.21
C LEU A 374 0.22 -22.16 4.02
N SER A 375 0.55 -23.04 3.08
CA SER A 375 1.33 -22.68 1.89
C SER A 375 0.69 -23.18 0.59
N PHE A 376 0.34 -22.27 -0.31
CA PHE A 376 -0.54 -22.56 -1.46
C PHE A 376 0.19 -22.72 -2.80
N ARG A 377 1.52 -22.79 -2.80
CA ARG A 377 2.30 -22.87 -4.06
C ARG A 377 2.24 -24.23 -4.75
N THR A 378 2.07 -25.29 -3.97
CA THR A 378 1.99 -26.69 -4.44
C THR A 378 0.89 -27.42 -3.68
N TYR A 379 0.29 -28.43 -4.31
CA TYR A 379 -0.81 -29.18 -3.72
C TYR A 379 -0.42 -29.81 -2.39
N GLU A 380 0.77 -30.43 -2.35
CA GLU A 380 1.30 -31.14 -1.20
C GLU A 380 1.45 -30.21 -0.01
N ARG A 381 2.05 -29.03 -0.22
CA ARG A 381 2.21 -28.00 0.81
C ARG A 381 0.87 -27.42 1.27
N ALA A 382 -0.10 -27.27 0.37
CA ALA A 382 -1.43 -26.78 0.72
C ALA A 382 -2.16 -27.76 1.65
N VAL A 383 -2.13 -29.05 1.31
CA VAL A 383 -2.72 -30.13 2.12
C VAL A 383 -2.00 -30.29 3.45
N CYS A 384 -0.65 -30.28 3.44
CA CYS A 384 0.16 -30.39 4.66
C CYS A 384 -0.14 -29.25 5.65
N GLY A 385 -0.18 -28.01 5.15
CA GLY A 385 -0.52 -26.85 5.96
C GLY A 385 -1.91 -26.96 6.60
N ALA A 386 -2.92 -27.32 5.81
CA ALA A 386 -4.30 -27.45 6.30
C ALA A 386 -4.46 -28.50 7.42
N LEU A 387 -3.63 -29.55 7.42
CA LEU A 387 -3.64 -30.59 8.45
C LEU A 387 -2.90 -30.16 9.73
N SER A 388 -1.84 -29.35 9.61
CA SER A 388 -1.06 -28.85 10.76
C SER A 388 -1.86 -27.88 11.64
N VAL A 389 -2.75 -27.07 11.05
CA VAL A 389 -3.64 -26.16 11.79
C VAL A 389 -4.63 -26.91 12.69
N ARG A 390 -4.93 -28.19 12.40
CA ARG A 390 -5.89 -29.00 13.16
C ARG A 390 -5.30 -29.82 14.30
N LYS A 391 -3.97 -29.86 14.48
CA LYS A 391 -3.33 -30.65 15.55
C LYS A 391 -2.15 -29.90 16.17
N VAL A 392 -2.33 -29.44 17.41
CA VAL A 392 -1.22 -29.12 18.32
C VAL A 392 -0.49 -30.44 18.60
N GLY A 393 0.68 -30.64 17.96
CA GLY A 393 1.46 -31.89 17.99
C GLY A 393 1.59 -32.51 16.60
N ALA A 394 2.48 -31.96 15.76
CA ALA A 394 2.57 -32.29 14.33
C ALA A 394 3.24 -33.64 14.05
N ILE A 395 2.65 -34.40 13.12
CA ILE A 395 3.40 -35.37 12.29
C ILE A 395 4.34 -34.56 11.40
N PRO A 396 5.66 -34.82 11.38
CA PRO A 396 6.59 -34.01 10.62
C PRO A 396 6.32 -34.18 9.12
N CYS A 397 6.02 -33.08 8.43
CA CYS A 397 6.15 -33.04 6.98
C CYS A 397 7.65 -33.13 6.66
N LEU A 398 8.03 -34.17 5.91
CA LEU A 398 9.41 -34.50 5.55
C LEU A 398 10.26 -33.24 5.27
N LYS A 399 11.35 -33.09 6.04
CA LYS A 399 12.45 -32.16 5.76
C LYS A 399 13.11 -32.56 4.43
N SER A 400 12.58 -32.12 3.29
CA SER A 400 13.31 -32.21 2.04
C SER A 400 14.32 -31.06 1.98
N SER A 401 15.53 -31.30 2.50
CA SER A 401 16.68 -30.43 2.26
C SER A 401 16.97 -30.35 0.75
N PRO A 402 17.42 -29.19 0.23
CA PRO A 402 17.69 -29.02 -1.19
C PRO A 402 19.03 -29.68 -1.52
N THR A 403 19.02 -30.87 -2.12
CA THR A 403 20.18 -31.31 -2.87
C THR A 403 20.23 -30.56 -4.20
N LYS A 404 21.44 -30.19 -4.65
CA LYS A 404 21.73 -29.39 -5.87
C LYS A 404 21.06 -29.89 -7.17
N ARG A 405 20.41 -31.06 -7.17
CA ARG A 405 19.70 -31.65 -8.32
C ARG A 405 18.27 -31.12 -8.55
N SER A 406 17.67 -30.37 -7.62
CA SER A 406 16.28 -29.89 -7.80
C SER A 406 16.13 -28.72 -8.80
N ARG A 407 17.23 -28.10 -9.26
CA ARG A 407 17.20 -27.08 -10.33
C ARG A 407 16.92 -27.66 -11.73
N GLN A 408 17.00 -28.98 -11.92
CA GLN A 408 16.79 -29.62 -13.23
C GLN A 408 15.39 -30.20 -13.46
N PHE A 409 14.51 -30.23 -12.46
CA PHE A 409 13.19 -30.87 -12.58
C PHE A 409 12.09 -29.99 -13.18
N TRP A 410 12.40 -28.76 -13.57
CA TRP A 410 11.51 -27.92 -14.39
C TRP A 410 11.87 -28.06 -15.87
N ARG A 411 11.69 -29.26 -16.42
CA ARG A 411 11.36 -29.43 -17.84
C ARG A 411 9.85 -29.60 -17.95
N PRO A 412 9.16 -28.91 -18.87
CA PRO A 412 7.74 -29.10 -19.05
C PRO A 412 7.51 -30.50 -19.62
N CYS A 413 6.97 -31.41 -18.82
CA CYS A 413 6.37 -32.63 -19.36
C CYS A 413 5.02 -32.30 -19.99
N CYS A 414 5.07 -31.57 -21.10
CA CYS A 414 4.01 -31.49 -22.10
C CYS A 414 4.72 -31.38 -23.45
N ASN A 415 5.02 -32.52 -24.07
CA ASN A 415 4.98 -32.69 -25.52
C ASN A 415 4.54 -34.14 -25.78
N GLY A 416 3.70 -34.28 -26.81
CA GLY A 416 2.90 -35.47 -27.09
C GLY A 416 3.71 -36.75 -27.34
N GLU A 417 2.96 -37.85 -27.30
CA GLU A 417 3.34 -39.18 -27.80
C GLU A 417 4.49 -39.88 -27.07
N SER A 418 4.18 -40.50 -25.93
CA SER A 418 4.88 -41.75 -25.53
C SER A 418 4.11 -42.47 -24.42
N LYS A 419 3.75 -43.74 -24.69
CA LYS A 419 3.00 -44.66 -23.80
C LYS A 419 3.80 -45.16 -22.58
N ALA A 420 4.84 -44.47 -22.12
CA ALA A 420 5.82 -45.04 -21.18
C ALA A 420 5.79 -44.46 -19.75
N CYS A 421 4.68 -43.83 -19.31
CA CYS A 421 4.54 -43.31 -17.93
C CYS A 421 3.47 -44.06 -17.11
N ALA A 422 3.24 -45.34 -17.42
CA ALA A 422 2.57 -46.26 -16.50
C ALA A 422 3.65 -46.95 -15.64
N THR A 423 3.34 -47.22 -14.37
CA THR A 423 4.19 -47.93 -13.38
C THR A 423 5.32 -47.14 -12.70
N LYS A 424 5.00 -46.06 -11.97
CA LYS A 424 5.62 -45.83 -10.65
C LYS A 424 4.53 -45.45 -9.64
N ARG A 425 4.47 -46.24 -8.56
CA ARG A 425 3.40 -46.23 -7.54
C ARG A 425 3.20 -44.82 -6.96
N ARG A 426 1.95 -44.32 -6.99
CA ARG A 426 1.53 -43.13 -6.24
C ARG A 426 1.61 -43.45 -4.74
N PRO A 427 2.14 -42.57 -3.88
CA PRO A 427 2.04 -42.77 -2.43
C PRO A 427 0.56 -42.67 -2.02
N VAL A 428 0.08 -43.70 -1.35
CA VAL A 428 -1.27 -43.76 -0.76
C VAL A 428 -1.17 -43.20 0.66
N VAL A 429 -1.88 -42.11 0.93
CA VAL A 429 -2.08 -41.61 2.30
C VAL A 429 -3.43 -42.10 2.79
N THR A 430 -3.43 -42.96 3.79
CA THR A 430 -4.63 -43.47 4.45
C THR A 430 -5.10 -42.51 5.55
N LEU A 431 -6.32 -41.99 5.42
CA LEU A 431 -7.05 -41.23 6.45
C LEU A 431 -8.10 -42.17 7.06
N ASN A 432 -8.09 -42.31 8.39
CA ASN A 432 -9.11 -42.95 9.25
C ASN A 432 -10.19 -43.77 8.52
N GLY A 433 -9.84 -45.01 8.12
CA GLY A 433 -10.82 -46.04 7.74
C GLY A 433 -11.66 -45.82 6.49
N HIS A 434 -11.70 -44.62 5.88
CA HIS A 434 -12.51 -44.35 4.69
C HIS A 434 -11.64 -44.10 3.46
N ARG A 435 -11.67 -45.07 2.54
CA ARG A 435 -11.07 -44.96 1.21
C ARG A 435 -11.88 -43.98 0.36
N ALA A 436 -11.53 -42.69 0.38
CA ALA A 436 -11.96 -41.78 -0.68
C ALA A 436 -10.96 -41.89 -1.85
N ARG A 437 -11.35 -42.63 -2.91
CA ARG A 437 -10.67 -42.55 -4.20
C ARG A 437 -11.09 -41.26 -4.87
N TRP A 438 -10.19 -40.28 -4.95
CA TRP A 438 -10.40 -39.10 -5.78
C TRP A 438 -9.69 -39.33 -7.12
N ALA A 439 -10.46 -39.21 -8.21
CA ALA A 439 -10.00 -39.39 -9.58
C ALA A 439 -9.09 -38.25 -10.05
#